data_AF-A0A4R4QET6-F1
#
_entry.id   AF-A0A4R4QET6-F1
#
_cell.length_a   1.000
_cell.length_b   1.000
_cell.length_c   1.000
_cell.angle_alpha   90.00
_cell.angle_beta   90.00
_cell.angle_gamma   90.00
#
_symmetry.space_group_name_H-M   'P 1'
#
loop_
_entity.id
_entity.type
_entity.pdbx_description
1 polymer ?
#
loop_
_entity_poly.entity_id
_entity_poly.type
_entity_poly.pdbx_seq_one_letter_code
_entity_poly.pdbx_strand_id
1 'polypeptide(L)'
;MRGRRMYAFEIATRESDGRWTVVASGTNVFSRPPKATVRSLAERWIHEHTGRLGGGRLVIVGRRRGAPRAFVAGVRIQLLDRPGGYALATAYVGVDRRDAVRTDRDHYELPVLTGVDRDRR
;
A
#
# COMPACT_ATOMS: atom_id res chain seq x y z
N MET A 1 -17.41 -22.86 0.67
CA MET A 1 -17.16 -22.22 -0.65
C MET A 1 -15.83 -21.45 -0.63
N ARG A 2 -14.73 -22.06 -1.07
CA ARG A 2 -13.47 -21.31 -1.35
C ARG A 2 -13.51 -20.88 -2.82
N GLY A 3 -14.22 -19.79 -3.09
CA GLY A 3 -14.34 -19.23 -4.43
C GLY A 3 -13.20 -18.27 -4.72
N ARG A 4 -12.51 -18.47 -5.84
CA ARG A 4 -11.67 -17.43 -6.46
C ARG A 4 -12.57 -16.23 -6.74
N ARG A 5 -12.19 -15.04 -6.29
CA ARG A 5 -12.96 -13.81 -6.49
C ARG A 5 -12.07 -12.76 -7.13
N MET A 6 -12.62 -12.06 -8.11
CA MET A 6 -11.97 -10.90 -8.71
C MET A 6 -12.03 -9.73 -7.71
N TYR A 7 -10.89 -9.10 -7.49
CA TYR A 7 -10.76 -7.88 -6.72
C TYR A 7 -9.94 -6.86 -7.51
N ALA A 8 -10.17 -5.59 -7.25
CA ALA A 8 -9.27 -4.54 -7.66
C ALA A 8 -8.27 -4.24 -6.53
N PHE A 9 -7.09 -3.75 -6.87
CA PHE A 9 -6.12 -3.25 -5.91
C PHE A 9 -5.59 -1.89 -6.34
N GLU A 10 -5.18 -1.11 -5.36
CA GLU A 10 -4.54 0.20 -5.52
C GLU A 10 -3.37 0.28 -4.55
N ILE A 11 -2.22 0.73 -5.03
CA ILE A 11 -1.04 1.06 -4.23
C ILE A 11 -0.79 2.54 -4.42
N ALA A 12 -0.82 3.28 -3.32
CA ALA A 12 -0.56 4.71 -3.29
C ALA A 12 0.60 5.02 -2.35
N THR A 13 1.44 5.96 -2.72
CA THR A 13 2.48 6.52 -1.85
C THR A 13 2.06 7.90 -1.36
N ARG A 14 2.59 8.30 -0.20
CA ARG A 14 2.35 9.62 0.36
C ARG A 14 3.45 10.58 -0.09
N GLU A 15 3.06 11.67 -0.72
CA GLU A 15 3.97 12.75 -1.11
C GLU A 15 4.36 13.62 0.09
N SER A 16 5.38 14.45 -0.08
CA SER A 16 5.89 15.37 0.96
C SER A 16 4.84 16.39 1.42
N ASP A 17 3.89 16.77 0.55
CA ASP A 17 2.75 17.62 0.88
C ASP A 17 1.60 16.87 1.60
N GLY A 18 1.78 15.58 1.84
CA GLY A 18 0.83 14.72 2.53
C GLY A 18 -0.28 14.14 1.67
N ARG A 19 -0.33 14.45 0.37
CA ARG A 19 -1.29 13.85 -0.59
C ARG A 19 -0.92 12.39 -0.88
N TRP A 20 -1.93 11.61 -1.27
CA TRP A 20 -1.76 10.23 -1.71
C TRP A 20 -1.78 10.17 -3.23
N THR A 21 -0.72 9.63 -3.82
CA THR A 21 -0.61 9.45 -5.27
C THR A 21 -0.59 7.96 -5.58
N VAL A 22 -1.49 7.52 -6.46
CA VAL A 22 -1.57 6.13 -6.89
C VAL A 22 -0.38 5.83 -7.80
N VAL A 23 0.45 4.88 -7.40
CA VAL A 23 1.64 4.44 -8.14
C VAL A 23 1.43 3.12 -8.88
N ALA A 24 0.46 2.31 -8.44
CA ALA A 24 0.04 1.10 -9.14
C ALA A 24 -1.43 0.78 -8.87
N SER A 25 -2.13 0.24 -9.87
CA SER A 25 -3.48 -0.29 -9.70
C SER A 25 -3.73 -1.44 -10.67
N GLY A 26 -4.73 -2.27 -10.38
CA GLY A 26 -5.10 -3.35 -11.27
C GLY A 26 -6.21 -4.22 -10.73
N THR A 27 -6.62 -5.20 -11.54
CA THR A 27 -7.62 -6.20 -11.18
C THR A 27 -7.02 -7.58 -11.27
N ASN A 28 -7.23 -8.41 -10.25
CA ASN A 28 -6.73 -9.79 -10.27
C ASN A 28 -7.70 -10.73 -9.54
N VAL A 29 -7.60 -12.02 -9.86
CA VAL A 29 -8.39 -13.10 -9.27
C VAL A 29 -7.62 -13.67 -8.09
N PHE A 30 -8.21 -13.59 -6.89
CA PHE A 30 -7.59 -14.07 -5.67
C PHE A 30 -8.41 -15.19 -5.03
N SER A 31 -7.71 -16.22 -4.53
CA SER A 31 -8.29 -17.33 -3.77
C SER A 31 -8.31 -17.09 -2.25
N ARG A 32 -7.64 -16.02 -1.81
CA ARG A 32 -7.44 -15.69 -0.39
C ARG A 32 -8.46 -14.63 0.09
N PRO A 33 -8.78 -14.60 1.40
CA PRO A 33 -9.62 -13.56 1.97
C PRO A 33 -8.94 -12.18 1.88
N PRO A 34 -9.70 -11.07 1.83
CA PRO A 34 -9.16 -9.73 1.57
C PRO A 34 -7.95 -9.31 2.41
N LYS A 35 -7.96 -9.60 3.72
CA LYS A 35 -6.84 -9.28 4.63
C LYS A 35 -5.57 -10.07 4.29
N ALA A 36 -5.70 -11.33 3.91
CA ALA A 36 -4.55 -12.15 3.53
C ALA A 36 -4.03 -11.72 2.14
N THR A 37 -4.92 -11.35 1.22
CA THR A 37 -4.54 -10.82 -0.09
C THR A 37 -3.76 -9.51 0.03
N VAL A 38 -4.28 -8.53 0.78
CA VAL A 38 -3.61 -7.23 0.95
C VAL A 38 -2.27 -7.37 1.66
N ARG A 39 -2.16 -8.34 2.59
CA ARG A 39 -0.88 -8.70 3.22
C ARG A 39 0.12 -9.18 2.19
N SER A 40 -0.25 -10.14 1.34
CA SER A 40 0.65 -10.67 0.31
C SER A 40 1.04 -9.60 -0.72
N LEU A 41 0.13 -8.69 -1.07
CA LEU A 41 0.46 -7.53 -1.92
C LEU A 41 1.47 -6.60 -1.23
N ALA A 42 1.30 -6.35 0.07
CA ALA A 42 2.21 -5.52 0.85
C ALA A 42 3.59 -6.16 1.02
N GLU A 43 3.65 -7.45 1.34
CA GLU A 43 4.90 -8.21 1.45
C GLU A 43 5.65 -8.20 0.12
N ARG A 44 4.94 -8.39 -1.00
CA ARG A 44 5.52 -8.30 -2.34
C ARG A 44 6.04 -6.89 -2.64
N TRP A 45 5.26 -5.86 -2.36
CA TRP A 45 5.68 -4.46 -2.57
C TRP A 45 6.93 -4.12 -1.75
N ILE A 46 6.95 -4.51 -0.48
CA ILE A 46 8.12 -4.34 0.40
C ILE A 46 9.32 -5.08 -0.18
N HIS A 47 9.14 -6.31 -0.63
CA HIS A 47 10.23 -7.10 -1.22
C HIS A 47 10.80 -6.42 -2.48
N GLU A 48 9.95 -5.96 -3.39
CA GLU A 48 10.33 -5.25 -4.62
C GLU A 48 11.05 -3.91 -4.35
N HIS A 49 10.83 -3.31 -3.17
CA HIS A 49 11.40 -2.02 -2.77
C HIS A 49 12.37 -2.14 -1.58
N THR A 50 12.87 -3.34 -1.30
CA THR A 50 13.85 -3.61 -0.25
C THR A 50 15.08 -2.74 -0.50
N GLY A 51 15.52 -1.96 0.49
CA GLY A 51 16.66 -1.04 0.39
C GLY A 51 16.29 0.43 0.14
N ARG A 52 15.05 0.72 -0.30
CA ARG A 52 14.50 2.10 -0.36
C ARG A 52 13.60 2.43 0.84
N LEU A 53 13.32 1.42 1.66
CA LEU A 53 12.56 1.54 2.89
C LEU A 53 13.58 1.59 4.04
N GLY A 54 13.77 2.75 4.68
CA GLY A 54 14.71 2.95 5.79
C GLY A 54 14.35 2.22 7.10
N GLY A 55 13.68 1.07 7.01
CA GLY A 55 12.91 0.45 8.09
C GLY A 55 11.42 0.77 7.98
N GLY A 56 10.58 -0.02 8.66
CA GLY A 56 9.14 0.20 8.63
C GLY A 56 8.31 -0.89 9.28
N ARG A 57 7.10 -0.53 9.70
CA ARG A 57 6.07 -1.41 10.24
C ARG A 57 4.93 -1.54 9.22
N LEU A 58 4.44 -2.78 9.08
CA LEU A 58 3.26 -3.11 8.30
C LEU A 58 2.03 -3.13 9.20
N VAL A 59 1.00 -2.37 8.86
CA VAL A 59 -0.29 -2.35 9.56
C VAL A 59 -1.40 -2.77 8.61
N ILE A 60 -2.12 -3.85 8.93
CA ILE A 60 -3.24 -4.34 8.13
C ILE A 60 -4.54 -4.08 8.87
N VAL A 61 -5.47 -3.41 8.18
CA VAL A 61 -6.79 -3.08 8.68
C VAL A 61 -7.88 -3.63 7.77
N GLY A 62 -9.04 -3.92 8.36
CA GLY A 62 -10.23 -4.35 7.64
C GLY A 62 -11.02 -3.17 7.08
N ARG A 63 -12.23 -3.48 6.58
CA ARG A 63 -13.20 -2.51 6.05
C ARG A 63 -13.40 -1.31 7.01
N ARG A 64 -13.33 -0.09 6.47
CA ARG A 64 -13.61 1.20 7.15
C ARG A 64 -12.71 1.55 8.35
N ARG A 65 -11.50 1.00 8.42
CA ARG A 65 -10.51 1.41 9.43
C ARG A 65 -9.32 2.11 8.75
N GLY A 66 -8.92 3.24 9.32
CA GLY A 66 -7.68 3.92 8.93
C GLY A 66 -6.47 3.40 9.71
N ALA A 67 -5.28 3.88 9.35
CA ALA A 67 -4.07 3.61 10.13
C ALA A 67 -4.18 4.19 11.55
N PRO A 68 -3.50 3.59 12.55
CA PRO A 68 -3.41 4.16 13.90
C PRO A 68 -2.86 5.59 13.89
N ARG A 69 -3.35 6.47 14.78
CA ARG A 69 -2.90 7.88 14.87
C ARG A 69 -1.40 8.05 15.18
N ALA A 70 -0.83 7.06 15.86
CA ALA A 70 0.60 7.01 16.20
C ALA A 70 1.47 6.47 15.05
N PHE A 71 0.89 6.16 13.89
CA PHE A 71 1.57 5.57 12.76
C PHE A 71 1.57 6.55 11.57
N VAL A 72 2.74 6.79 11.01
CA VAL A 72 2.93 7.64 9.84
C VAL A 72 3.05 6.72 8.62
N ALA A 73 1.93 6.55 7.91
CA ALA A 73 1.89 5.76 6.69
C ALA A 73 2.54 6.52 5.53
N GLY A 74 3.50 5.88 4.86
CA GLY A 74 4.10 6.34 3.60
C GLY A 74 3.57 5.58 2.38
N VAL A 75 3.07 4.36 2.56
CA VAL A 75 2.43 3.57 1.50
C VAL A 75 1.07 3.07 2.00
N ARG A 76 0.08 3.10 1.11
CA ARG A 76 -1.26 2.58 1.30
C ARG A 76 -1.57 1.60 0.20
N ILE A 77 -1.90 0.36 0.57
CA ILE A 77 -2.30 -0.70 -0.36
C ILE A 77 -3.73 -1.09 -0.04
N GLN A 78 -4.64 -0.87 -0.97
CA GLN A 78 -6.06 -1.15 -0.80
C GLN A 78 -6.47 -2.33 -1.67
N LEU A 79 -7.28 -3.21 -1.11
CA LEU A 79 -8.04 -4.18 -1.88
C LEU A 79 -9.49 -3.70 -1.95
N LEU A 80 -10.01 -3.54 -3.14
CA LEU A 80 -11.33 -3.01 -3.44
C LEU A 80 -12.23 -4.11 -4.00
N ASP A 81 -13.54 -3.98 -3.80
CA ASP A 81 -14.52 -4.89 -4.41
C ASP A 81 -14.57 -4.77 -5.93
N ARG A 82 -14.34 -3.56 -6.45
CA ARG A 82 -14.22 -3.20 -7.87
C ARG A 82 -13.35 -1.94 -8.03
N PRO A 83 -12.90 -1.59 -9.23
CA PRO A 83 -12.17 -0.34 -9.46
C PRO A 83 -12.98 0.88 -8.98
N GLY A 84 -12.38 1.77 -8.20
CA GLY A 84 -13.07 2.92 -7.58
C GLY A 84 -14.14 2.54 -6.53
N GLY A 85 -14.23 1.27 -6.17
CA GLY A 85 -15.18 0.75 -5.20
C GLY A 85 -14.74 0.98 -3.75
N TYR A 86 -15.38 0.28 -2.81
CA TYR A 86 -15.04 0.42 -1.39
C TYR A 86 -13.91 -0.52 -1.00
N ALA A 87 -13.05 -0.05 -0.09
CA ALA A 87 -11.99 -0.87 0.47
C ALA A 87 -12.54 -2.03 1.31
N LEU A 88 -12.17 -3.25 0.92
CA LEU A 88 -12.40 -4.50 1.65
C LEU A 88 -11.35 -4.70 2.74
N ALA A 89 -10.11 -4.35 2.43
CA ALA A 89 -8.98 -4.36 3.35
C ALA A 89 -7.97 -3.30 2.91
N THR A 90 -7.15 -2.83 3.85
CA THR A 90 -6.08 -1.89 3.56
C THR A 90 -4.85 -2.27 4.37
N ALA A 91 -3.69 -2.27 3.72
CA ALA A 91 -2.40 -2.34 4.36
C ALA A 91 -1.73 -0.97 4.28
N TYR A 92 -1.05 -0.60 5.35
CA TYR A 92 -0.21 0.59 5.41
C TYR A 92 1.22 0.18 5.74
N VAL A 93 2.17 0.75 5.01
CA VAL A 93 3.61 0.63 5.30
C VAL A 93 4.10 2.02 5.68
N GLY A 94 4.93 2.08 6.70
CA GLY A 94 5.38 3.34 7.29
C GLY A 94 6.06 3.12 8.62
N VAL A 95 6.16 4.15 9.44
CA VAL A 95 6.88 4.10 10.73
C VAL A 95 6.00 4.57 11.87
N ASP A 96 6.34 4.18 13.09
CA ASP A 96 5.71 4.80 14.25
C ASP A 96 6.17 6.27 14.34
N ARG A 97 5.25 7.15 14.71
CA ARG A 97 5.44 8.61 14.71
C ARG A 97 6.61 9.05 15.60
N ARG A 98 6.89 8.27 16.65
CA ARG A 98 8.03 8.50 17.56
C ARG A 98 9.38 8.30 16.85
N ASP A 99 9.43 7.37 15.90
CA ASP A 99 10.62 7.10 15.11
C ASP A 99 10.72 8.10 13.95
N ALA A 100 9.60 8.46 13.32
CA ALA A 100 9.56 9.48 12.26
C ALA A 100 10.17 10.83 12.69
N VAL A 101 9.93 11.27 13.93
CA VAL A 101 10.49 12.53 14.48
C VAL A 101 12.01 12.43 14.71
N ARG A 102 12.55 11.23 14.92
CA ARG A 102 14.00 11.01 14.99
C ARG A 102 14.65 10.94 13.61
N THR A 103 13.89 10.52 12.60
CA THR A 103 14.33 10.28 11.22
C THR A 103 14.12 11.48 10.29
N ASP A 104 13.78 12.67 10.79
CA ASP A 104 13.68 13.90 9.98
C ASP A 104 15.04 14.34 9.34
N ARG A 105 16.09 13.53 9.51
CA ARG A 105 17.37 13.62 8.80
C ARG A 105 17.52 12.63 7.63
N ASP A 106 16.75 11.54 7.60
CA ASP A 106 16.87 10.49 6.57
C ASP A 106 15.56 10.44 5.78
N HIS A 107 15.54 11.21 4.69
CA HIS A 107 14.44 11.22 3.74
C HIS A 107 14.14 9.80 3.24
N TYR A 108 12.88 9.38 3.30
CA TYR A 108 12.39 8.28 2.47
C TYR A 108 12.55 8.69 1.00
N GLU A 109 13.52 8.12 0.31
CA GLU A 109 13.56 8.19 -1.15
C GLU A 109 12.38 7.39 -1.69
N LEU A 110 11.30 8.10 -2.03
CA LEU A 110 10.18 7.54 -2.76
C LEU A 110 10.72 6.97 -4.08
N PRO A 111 10.31 5.75 -4.48
CA PRO A 111 10.69 5.24 -5.79
C PRO A 111 10.22 6.24 -6.86
N VAL A 112 11.19 6.83 -7.58
CA VAL A 112 10.91 7.59 -8.79
C VAL A 112 10.26 6.63 -9.78
N LEU A 113 9.11 7.05 -10.33
CA LEU A 113 8.32 6.29 -11.30
C LEU A 113 9.15 5.99 -12.55
N THR A 114 9.83 4.84 -12.57
CA THR A 114 10.32 4.25 -13.82
C THR A 114 9.26 3.28 -14.32
N GLY A 115 8.39 3.75 -15.21
CA GLY A 115 7.44 2.90 -15.91
C GLY A 115 6.00 3.36 -15.83
N VAL A 116 5.70 4.54 -16.39
CA VAL A 116 4.41 4.68 -17.07
C VAL A 116 4.53 3.82 -18.32
N ASP A 117 4.11 2.56 -18.22
CA ASP A 117 3.92 1.70 -19.37
C ASP A 117 2.73 2.28 -20.16
N ARG A 118 3.04 3.28 -20.99
CA ARG A 118 2.19 3.75 -22.08
C ARG A 118 2.34 2.75 -23.22
N ASP A 119 1.80 1.54 -23.06
CA ASP A 119 1.58 0.68 -24.20
C ASP A 119 0.23 -0.04 -24.08
N ARG A 120 -0.77 0.61 -24.69
CA ARG A 120 -1.81 -0.05 -25.50
C ARG A 120 -2.66 1.00 -26.21
N ARG A 121 -2.20 1.39 -27.39
CA ARG A 121 -3.02 1.41 -28.61
C ARG A 121 -2.17 1.56 -29.85
#